data_AF-A0AAE4JPQ0-F1
#
_entry.id   AF-A0AAE4JPQ0-F1
#
_cell.length_a   1.000
_cell.length_b   1.000
_cell.length_c   1.000
_cell.angle_alpha   90.00
_cell.angle_beta   90.00
_cell.angle_gamma   90.00
#
_symmetry.space_group_name_H-M   'P 1'
#
loop_
_entity.id
_entity.type
_entity.pdbx_description
1 polymer ?
#
loop_
_entity_poly.entity_id
_entity_poly.type
_entity_poly.pdbx_seq_one_letter_code
_entity_poly.pdbx_strand_id
1 'polypeptide(L)'
;MTPDISIVRFDFRTIRTTDDFYQQFSDKFQLPYFGCNTDALWDMLTGGIDLPVILAFEHITARQRRLFSAIIGTCRDAEEEWPGDIQLVLTPLTMTAD
;
A
#
# COMPACT_ATOMS: atom_id res chain seq x y z
N MET A 1 -20.41 16.43 -5.28
CA MET A 1 -20.28 15.07 -4.76
C MET A 1 -18.80 14.88 -4.48
N THR A 2 -18.41 14.71 -3.22
CA THR A 2 -17.07 14.19 -2.90
C THR A 2 -17.01 12.76 -3.42
N PRO A 3 -15.97 12.36 -4.17
CA PRO A 3 -15.83 10.96 -4.57
C PRO A 3 -15.79 10.07 -3.32
N ASP A 4 -16.38 8.88 -3.41
CA ASP A 4 -16.25 7.88 -2.36
C ASP A 4 -14.80 7.42 -2.31
N ILE A 5 -14.12 7.70 -1.19
CA ILE A 5 -12.71 7.33 -1.00
C ILE A 5 -12.62 5.85 -0.68
N SER A 6 -11.86 5.12 -1.49
CA SER A 6 -11.60 3.70 -1.25
C SER A 6 -10.47 3.52 -0.23
N ILE A 7 -10.68 2.71 0.81
CA ILE A 7 -9.63 2.36 1.78
C ILE A 7 -9.22 0.91 1.57
N VAL A 8 -7.99 0.70 1.09
CA VAL A 8 -7.43 -0.63 0.83
C VAL A 8 -6.45 -1.00 1.94
N ARG A 9 -6.77 -2.07 2.67
CA ARG A 9 -6.04 -2.48 3.88
C ARG A 9 -5.06 -3.61 3.61
N PHE A 10 -3.83 -3.47 4.10
CA PHE A 10 -2.75 -4.44 4.06
C PHE A 10 -2.36 -4.82 5.49
N ASP A 11 -2.71 -6.03 5.92
CA ASP A 11 -2.39 -6.51 7.27
C ASP A 11 -1.01 -7.15 7.31
N PHE A 12 -0.04 -6.44 7.89
CA PHE A 12 1.35 -6.90 7.99
C PHE A 12 1.55 -8.05 8.98
N ARG A 13 0.50 -8.55 9.65
CA ARG A 13 0.56 -9.86 10.33
C ARG A 13 0.57 -11.02 9.32
N THR A 14 0.01 -10.80 8.13
CA THR A 14 -0.08 -11.80 7.05
C THR A 14 0.97 -11.61 5.96
N ILE A 15 1.57 -10.42 5.86
CA ILE A 15 2.58 -10.06 4.86
C ILE A 15 3.98 -10.23 5.46
N ARG A 16 4.72 -11.22 4.97
CA ARG A 16 6.07 -11.55 5.45
C ARG A 16 7.16 -11.19 4.44
N THR A 17 6.82 -11.19 3.15
CA THR A 17 7.71 -10.90 2.02
C THR A 17 7.13 -9.81 1.11
N THR A 18 7.97 -9.26 0.22
CA THR A 18 7.52 -8.36 -0.84
C THR A 18 6.54 -9.04 -1.80
N ASP A 19 6.73 -10.34 -2.05
CA ASP A 19 5.87 -11.14 -2.90
C ASP A 19 4.47 -11.29 -2.30
N ASP A 20 4.38 -11.50 -0.97
CA ASP A 20 3.10 -11.52 -0.26
C ASP A 20 2.35 -10.18 -0.42
N PHE A 21 3.09 -9.06 -0.36
CA PHE A 21 2.51 -7.73 -0.55
C PHE A 21 1.99 -7.57 -1.98
N TYR A 22 2.82 -7.88 -2.98
CA TYR A 22 2.45 -7.71 -4.39
C TYR A 22 1.30 -8.61 -4.81
N GLN A 23 1.23 -9.84 -4.29
CA GLN A 23 0.10 -10.73 -4.51
C GLN A 23 -1.18 -10.11 -3.92
N GLN A 24 -1.16 -9.68 -2.66
CA GLN A 24 -2.32 -9.04 -2.05
C GLN A 24 -2.72 -7.74 -2.74
N PHE A 25 -1.76 -6.95 -3.22
CA PHE A 25 -2.02 -5.73 -3.99
C PHE A 25 -2.76 -6.06 -5.28
N SER A 26 -2.22 -7.00 -6.08
CA SER A 26 -2.84 -7.47 -7.32
C SER A 26 -4.26 -7.99 -7.08
N ASP A 27 -4.47 -8.78 -6.03
CA ASP A 27 -5.78 -9.35 -5.72
C ASP A 27 -6.79 -8.28 -5.30
N LYS A 28 -6.39 -7.33 -4.44
CA LYS A 28 -7.28 -6.28 -3.92
C LYS A 28 -7.71 -5.27 -4.99
N PHE A 29 -6.85 -5.01 -5.97
CA PHE A 29 -7.15 -4.14 -7.11
C PHE A 29 -7.60 -4.92 -8.37
N GLN A 30 -7.75 -6.24 -8.26
CA GLN A 30 -8.19 -7.11 -9.36
C GLN A 30 -7.35 -6.96 -10.64
N LEU A 31 -6.03 -6.79 -10.48
CA LEU A 31 -5.12 -6.55 -11.60
C LEU A 31 -4.92 -7.82 -12.43
N PRO A 32 -5.20 -7.82 -13.73
CA PRO A 32 -5.05 -9.00 -14.58
C PRO A 32 -3.57 -9.34 -14.85
N TYR A 33 -2.68 -8.35 -14.77
CA TYR A 33 -1.23 -8.51 -14.86
C TYR A 33 -0.55 -7.48 -13.96
N PHE A 34 0.43 -7.92 -13.17
CA PHE A 34 1.18 -7.05 -12.27
C PHE A 34 2.65 -7.48 -12.23
N GLY A 35 3.57 -6.53 -12.41
CA GLY A 35 5.00 -6.81 -12.56
C GLY A 35 5.74 -7.19 -11.26
N CYS A 36 5.06 -7.16 -10.11
CA CYS A 36 5.60 -7.53 -8.80
C CYS A 36 6.93 -6.83 -8.44
N ASN A 37 7.04 -5.54 -8.77
CA ASN A 37 8.17 -4.68 -8.41
C ASN A 37 7.70 -3.23 -8.18
N THR A 38 8.60 -2.35 -7.75
CA THR A 38 8.25 -0.96 -7.40
C THR A 38 7.88 -0.11 -8.62
N ASP A 39 8.41 -0.42 -9.80
CA ASP A 39 8.06 0.31 -11.03
C ASP A 39 6.62 -0.02 -11.44
N ALA A 40 6.24 -1.30 -11.39
CA ALA A 40 4.86 -1.73 -11.62
C ALA A 40 3.91 -1.17 -10.55
N LEU A 41 4.34 -1.09 -9.29
CA LEU A 41 3.57 -0.45 -8.23
C LEU A 41 3.33 1.03 -8.54
N TRP A 42 4.36 1.75 -8.98
CA TRP A 42 4.24 3.14 -9.41
C TRP A 42 3.24 3.33 -10.56
N ASP A 43 3.36 2.51 -11.60
CA ASP A 43 2.46 2.57 -12.77
C ASP A 43 0.99 2.35 -12.36
N MET A 44 0.75 1.43 -11.43
CA MET A 44 -0.60 1.18 -10.92
C MET A 44 -1.13 2.37 -10.11
N LEU A 45 -0.33 2.90 -9.19
CA LEU A 45 -0.75 4.02 -8.33
C LEU A 45 -1.03 5.30 -9.13
N THR A 46 -0.27 5.56 -10.20
CA THR A 46 -0.32 6.82 -10.96
C THR A 46 -1.18 6.75 -12.23
N GLY A 47 -1.76 5.59 -12.54
CA GLY A 47 -2.63 5.47 -13.71
C GLY A 47 -3.31 4.12 -13.94
N GLY A 48 -3.12 3.13 -13.07
CA GLY A 48 -3.66 1.78 -13.24
C GLY A 48 -4.75 1.36 -12.26
N ILE A 49 -5.05 2.17 -11.23
CA ILE A 49 -6.13 1.92 -10.25
C ILE A 49 -7.08 3.11 -10.15
N ASP A 50 -8.27 2.87 -9.62
CA ASP A 50 -9.24 3.92 -9.34
C ASP A 50 -8.80 4.80 -8.14
N LEU A 51 -8.94 6.11 -8.30
CA LEU A 51 -8.65 7.14 -7.30
C LEU A 51 -9.94 7.90 -6.92
N PRO A 52 -10.03 8.47 -5.70
CA PRO A 52 -9.01 8.53 -4.66
C PRO A 52 -8.90 7.24 -3.83
N VAL A 53 -7.71 6.94 -3.31
CA VAL A 53 -7.40 5.76 -2.51
C VAL A 53 -6.54 6.04 -1.28
N ILE A 54 -6.89 5.38 -0.17
CA ILE A 54 -6.06 5.28 1.03
C ILE A 54 -5.47 3.87 1.12
N LEU A 55 -4.15 3.79 1.06
CA LEU A 55 -3.39 2.57 1.32
C LEU A 55 -3.11 2.49 2.83
N ALA A 56 -3.80 1.59 3.53
CA ALA A 56 -3.65 1.43 4.97
C ALA A 56 -2.76 0.21 5.28
N PHE A 57 -1.50 0.45 5.67
CA PHE A 57 -0.60 -0.60 6.14
C PHE A 57 -0.79 -0.75 7.65
N GLU A 58 -1.48 -1.82 8.02
CA GLU A 58 -1.89 -2.09 9.39
C GLU A 58 -0.94 -3.08 10.06
N HIS A 59 -0.78 -2.95 11.37
CA HIS A 59 0.06 -3.83 12.18
C HIS A 59 1.52 -3.90 11.71
N ILE A 60 2.03 -2.84 11.07
CA ILE A 60 3.39 -2.86 10.54
C ILE A 60 4.43 -2.64 11.64
N THR A 61 5.35 -3.58 11.80
CA THR A 61 6.43 -3.49 12.80
C THR A 61 7.59 -2.62 12.31
N ALA A 62 8.45 -2.14 13.21
CA ALA A 62 9.66 -1.39 12.83
C ALA A 62 10.60 -2.21 11.94
N ARG A 63 10.69 -3.53 12.15
CA ARG A 63 11.45 -4.45 11.28
C ARG A 63 10.85 -4.51 9.88
N GLN A 64 9.53 -4.63 9.77
CA GLN A 64 8.86 -4.64 8.47
C GLN A 64 8.97 -3.29 7.75
N ARG A 65 8.88 -2.15 8.44
CA ARG A 65 9.12 -0.85 7.80
C ARG A 65 10.49 -0.77 7.10
N ARG A 66 11.52 -1.41 7.65
CA ARG A 66 12.84 -1.51 7.01
C ARG A 66 12.85 -2.49 5.85
N LEU A 67 12.20 -3.65 5.99
CA LEU A 67 12.11 -4.67 4.93
C LEU A 67 11.33 -4.18 3.70
N PHE A 68 10.27 -3.40 3.93
CA PHE A 68 9.37 -2.89 2.89
C PHE A 68 9.66 -1.42 2.54
N SER A 69 10.87 -0.92 2.84
CA SER A 69 11.20 0.50 2.68
C SER A 69 11.04 0.98 1.24
N ALA A 70 11.38 0.15 0.25
CA ALA A 70 11.21 0.48 -1.17
C ALA A 70 9.72 0.66 -1.54
N ILE A 71 8.86 -0.28 -1.14
CA ILE A 71 7.40 -0.21 -1.37
C ILE A 71 6.80 1.01 -0.66
N ILE A 72 7.19 1.25 0.60
CA ILE A 72 6.73 2.41 1.36
C ILE A 72 7.19 3.70 0.68
N GLY A 73 8.44 3.76 0.20
CA GLY A 73 8.98 4.87 -0.56
C GLY A 73 8.14 5.16 -1.79
N THR A 74 7.92 4.17 -2.65
CA THR A 74 7.08 4.31 -3.84
C THR A 74 5.67 4.82 -3.53
N CYS A 75 5.04 4.33 -2.45
CA CYS A 75 3.72 4.81 -2.04
C CYS A 75 3.74 6.26 -1.53
N ARG A 76 4.84 6.69 -0.87
CA ARG A 76 5.03 8.07 -0.40
C ARG A 76 5.31 9.02 -1.56
N ASP A 77 6.14 8.61 -2.50
CA ASP A 77 6.43 9.38 -3.71
C ASP A 77 5.14 9.59 -4.52
N ALA A 78 4.29 8.56 -4.64
CA ALA A 78 2.98 8.69 -5.31
C ALA A 78 2.00 9.61 -4.55
N GLU A 79 1.98 9.56 -3.21
CA GLU A 79 1.20 10.49 -2.36
C GLU A 79 1.67 11.95 -2.52
N GLU A 80 2.97 12.19 -2.71
CA GLU A 80 3.53 13.51 -2.96
C GLU A 80 3.19 14.05 -4.36
N GLU A 81 3.25 13.20 -5.39
CA GLU A 81 2.87 13.58 -6.76
C GLU A 81 1.34 13.75 -6.95
N TRP A 82 0.52 13.04 -6.17
CA TRP A 82 -0.95 13.09 -6.26
C TRP A 82 -1.62 13.43 -4.91
N PRO A 83 -1.42 14.63 -4.36
CA PRO A 83 -1.93 15.00 -3.05
C PRO A 83 -3.46 14.98 -3.00
N GLY A 84 -4.01 14.21 -2.07
CA GLY A 84 -5.45 14.09 -1.84
C GLY A 84 -6.12 12.97 -2.66
N ASP A 85 -5.49 12.52 -3.74
CA ASP A 85 -5.95 11.37 -4.52
C ASP A 85 -5.32 10.06 -4.01
N ILE A 86 -4.06 10.11 -3.56
CA ILE A 86 -3.36 8.96 -2.98
C ILE A 86 -2.93 9.32 -1.56
N GLN A 87 -3.17 8.42 -0.61
CA GLN A 87 -2.71 8.59 0.77
C GLN A 87 -2.14 7.27 1.32
N LEU A 88 -0.99 7.35 2.00
CA LEU A 88 -0.40 6.22 2.72
C LEU A 88 -0.53 6.40 4.24
N VAL A 89 -1.28 5.50 4.88
CA VAL A 89 -1.42 5.45 6.34
C VAL A 89 -0.67 4.23 6.88
N LEU A 90 0.26 4.45 7.82
CA LEU A 90 1.04 3.38 8.44
C LEU A 90 0.69 3.24 9.92
N THR A 91 -0.17 2.28 10.25
CA THR A 91 -0.57 1.98 11.64
C THR A 91 0.37 0.93 12.24
N PRO A 92 1.17 1.27 13.25
CA PRO A 92 2.08 0.31 13.87
C PRO A 92 1.31 -0.81 14.58
N LEU A 93 1.92 -1.99 14.69
CA LEU A 93 1.42 -3.01 15.60
C LEU A 93 1.53 -2.48 17.05
N THR A 94 0.41 -2.09 17.64
CA THR A 94 0.33 -1.81 19.07
C THR A 94 0.34 -3.15 19.81
N MET A 95 1.41 -3.42 20.55
CA MET A 95 1.35 -4.41 21.61
C MET A 95 0.43 -3.81 22.68
N THR A 96 -0.81 -4.28 22.78
CA THR A 96 -1.59 -4.09 24.00
C THR A 96 -0.75 -4.68 25.12
N ALA A 97 -0.28 -3.83 26.04
CA ALA A 97 0.17 -4.32 27.33
C ALA A 97 -1.06 -4.97 27.98
N ASP A 98 -0.99 -6.28 28.21
CA ASP A 98 -1.91 -7.01 29.10
C ASP A 98 -1.93 -6.38 30.50
#